data_AF-A0A9E3Q0X4-F1
#
_entry.id   AF-A0A9E3Q0X4-F1
#
_cell.length_a   1.000
_cell.length_b   1.000
_cell.length_c   1.000
_cell.angle_alpha   90.00
_cell.angle_beta   90.00
_cell.angle_gamma   90.00
#
_symmetry.space_group_name_H-M   'P 1'
#
loop_
_entity.id
_entity.type
_entity.pdbx_description
1 polymer ?
#
loop_
_entity_poly.entity_id
_entity_poly.type
_entity_poly.pdbx_seq_one_letter_code
_entity_poly.pdbx_strand_id
1 'polypeptide(L)'
;MAITLYFSRPVFTWDLDWSTSPVQRLDYDIQEVGYGLKETLLWGDQTHVIRGWTAEVPLDSGEAISEFDAWTAALRGRLVGFWLPAPEQAFRIVAATSPTQFDIEAAGVAATFEDGPELHLWFTKAGEAPVAVKVSSVADLGEGLERVTVSPGLGATPDADWYVRPLLYVRLADDTERAQIIAENRQVRSIKVIELPLEYAAAETGQSPVYLYRFWIDTDPVTEWRLTGFSWDLEIEEHTWTAKRITHGQIQRSTRADMPDFSIECERDPDIPVIHLVPPALSLPLNVEVRESLSLADTGNVIAIGRVQSVRASGRSLVAKCTSFSEVLPRSVPGFLLQARCNWQVFSGPCGASQAAYRKTAEVTAVSGRSVVVTDASLSGIGAAWFAEGWIEVGAGVNREVRTVMASSAAAGNAVTLTLSYPFHRAQTGNAATVIPGCDGKADTCTSKFANFINWGGHRSVSRNITLKGMRTPDIGGGKK
;
A
#
# COMPACT_ATOMS: atom_id res chain seq x y z
N MET A 1 28.32 -9.80 -32.28
CA MET A 1 28.28 -11.19 -31.73
C MET A 1 26.88 -11.54 -31.22
N ALA A 2 26.48 -12.82 -31.22
CA ALA A 2 25.24 -13.25 -30.56
C ALA A 2 25.37 -13.05 -29.04
N ILE A 3 24.39 -12.39 -28.42
CA ILE A 3 24.38 -12.14 -26.98
C ILE A 3 24.12 -13.48 -26.26
N THR A 4 25.11 -13.98 -25.51
CA THR A 4 24.92 -15.16 -24.67
C THR A 4 24.06 -14.77 -23.48
N LEU A 5 22.91 -15.43 -23.32
CA LEU A 5 21.98 -15.20 -22.21
C LEU A 5 22.11 -16.32 -21.18
N TYR A 6 22.15 -15.94 -19.91
CA TYR A 6 22.11 -16.84 -18.76
C TYR A 6 21.11 -16.30 -17.73
N PHE A 7 20.15 -17.13 -17.31
CA PHE A 7 19.00 -16.69 -16.51
C PHE A 7 18.38 -15.36 -17.02
N SER A 8 18.01 -15.34 -18.31
CA SER A 8 17.43 -14.19 -19.03
C SER A 8 18.24 -12.87 -19.03
N ARG A 9 19.49 -12.89 -18.55
CA ARG A 9 20.39 -11.73 -18.52
C ARG A 9 21.62 -11.96 -19.40
N PRO A 10 22.20 -10.90 -19.99
CA PRO A 10 23.38 -11.03 -20.82
C PRO A 10 24.59 -11.45 -19.98
N VAL A 11 25.45 -12.29 -20.56
CA VAL A 11 26.78 -12.60 -20.04
C VAL A 11 27.79 -11.67 -20.71
N PHE A 12 28.72 -11.13 -19.92
CA PHE A 12 29.81 -10.31 -20.41
C PHE A 12 30.86 -11.19 -21.08
N THR A 13 31.05 -11.01 -22.39
CA THR A 13 31.92 -11.86 -23.23
C THR A 13 33.09 -11.12 -23.86
N TRP A 14 33.22 -9.81 -23.64
CA TRP A 14 34.40 -9.06 -24.12
C TRP A 14 35.65 -9.41 -23.34
N ASP A 15 36.80 -9.30 -24.01
CA ASP A 15 38.09 -9.42 -23.36
C ASP A 15 38.29 -8.27 -22.36
N LEU A 16 38.73 -8.64 -21.16
CA LEU A 16 38.96 -7.70 -20.06
C LEU A 16 40.44 -7.70 -19.72
N ASP A 17 41.03 -6.51 -19.75
CA ASP A 17 42.32 -6.27 -19.13
C ASP A 17 42.11 -5.95 -17.65
N TRP A 18 42.55 -6.89 -16.81
CA TRP A 18 42.49 -6.80 -15.36
C TRP A 18 43.77 -6.22 -14.76
N SER A 19 44.82 -5.97 -15.55
CA SER A 19 46.12 -5.52 -15.07
C SER A 19 46.07 -4.13 -14.41
N THR A 20 45.05 -3.34 -14.73
CA THR A 20 44.80 -2.00 -14.18
C THR A 20 43.85 -2.01 -12.97
N SER A 21 43.27 -3.16 -12.62
CA SER A 21 42.38 -3.29 -11.47
C SER A 21 43.18 -3.26 -10.16
N PRO A 22 42.82 -2.42 -9.16
CA PRO A 22 43.47 -2.46 -7.86
C PRO A 22 43.20 -3.81 -7.18
N VAL A 23 44.27 -4.56 -6.89
CA VAL A 23 44.24 -5.96 -6.43
C VAL A 23 43.37 -6.20 -5.18
N GLN A 24 43.12 -5.16 -4.37
CA GLN A 24 42.06 -5.14 -3.37
C GLN A 24 41.93 -3.70 -2.86
N ARG A 25 40.72 -3.13 -2.91
CA ARG A 25 40.39 -1.92 -2.15
C ARG A 25 39.44 -2.33 -1.04
N LEU A 26 39.95 -2.38 0.18
CA LEU A 26 39.16 -2.57 1.39
C LEU A 26 38.79 -1.19 1.92
N ASP A 27 37.58 -0.71 1.64
CA ASP A 27 37.04 0.48 2.29
C ASP A 27 36.40 0.04 3.62
N TYR A 28 37.13 0.21 4.72
CA TYR A 28 36.58 0.11 6.09
C TYR A 28 36.18 1.51 6.56
N ASP A 29 34.99 1.67 7.14
CA ASP A 29 34.64 2.91 7.82
C ASP A 29 35.31 2.96 9.20
N ILE A 30 36.44 3.65 9.28
CA ILE A 30 37.22 3.83 10.51
C ILE A 30 36.52 4.70 11.56
N GLN A 31 35.35 5.28 11.28
CA GLN A 31 34.53 5.93 12.30
C GLN A 31 33.94 4.94 13.31
N GLU A 32 34.01 3.63 13.06
CA GLU A 32 33.53 2.58 13.97
C GLU A 32 34.40 2.40 15.24
N VAL A 33 35.60 3.01 15.30
CA VAL A 33 36.46 3.00 16.51
C VAL A 33 36.34 4.34 17.29
N GLY A 34 35.31 5.14 16.99
CA GLY A 34 34.96 6.37 17.68
C GLY A 34 34.20 6.13 19.00
N TYR A 35 34.92 5.73 20.04
CA TYR A 35 34.66 5.92 21.47
C TYR A 35 33.27 6.47 21.90
N GLY A 36 32.43 5.57 22.41
CA GLY A 36 31.69 5.76 23.67
C GLY A 36 30.67 6.89 23.74
N LEU A 37 29.43 6.62 23.30
CA LEU A 37 28.18 6.99 23.98
C LEU A 37 26.97 6.54 23.13
N LYS A 38 26.27 5.52 23.64
CA LYS A 38 24.86 5.15 23.38
C LYS A 38 24.27 5.44 21.98
N GLU A 39 24.28 4.40 21.15
CA GLU A 39 23.13 3.96 20.36
C GLU A 39 23.29 2.45 20.16
N THR A 40 22.33 1.63 20.59
CA THR A 40 22.27 0.23 20.14
C THR A 40 21.83 0.25 18.69
N LEU A 41 22.81 0.30 17.78
CA LEU A 41 22.59 0.00 16.38
C LEU A 41 22.21 -1.47 16.29
N LEU A 42 21.00 -1.75 15.80
CA LEU A 42 20.58 -3.08 15.38
C LEU A 42 21.23 -3.32 14.01
N TRP A 43 22.44 -3.89 14.00
CA TRP A 43 23.00 -4.40 12.75
C TRP A 43 22.13 -5.58 12.27
N GLY A 44 21.70 -5.52 11.02
CA GLY A 44 21.67 -6.75 10.25
C GLY A 44 23.12 -7.04 9.90
N ASP A 45 23.67 -8.15 10.38
CA ASP A 45 25.00 -8.59 9.95
C ASP A 45 24.98 -8.70 8.43
N GLN A 46 25.86 -7.97 7.74
CA GLN A 46 26.09 -8.23 6.32
C GLN A 46 26.66 -9.66 6.23
N THR A 47 25.85 -10.59 5.75
CA THR A 47 26.23 -12.01 5.65
C THR A 47 27.28 -12.26 4.57
N HIS A 48 27.46 -11.32 3.63
CA HIS A 48 28.35 -11.48 2.47
C HIS A 48 29.15 -10.20 2.19
N VAL A 49 30.40 -10.39 1.74
CA VAL A 49 31.28 -9.31 1.30
C VAL A 49 30.91 -8.88 -0.11
N ILE A 50 30.49 -7.62 -0.27
CA ILE A 50 30.22 -7.03 -1.59
C ILE A 50 31.55 -6.68 -2.25
N ARG A 51 31.77 -7.19 -3.46
CA ARG A 51 32.98 -6.92 -4.25
C ARG A 51 32.68 -5.86 -5.31
N GLY A 52 33.60 -4.90 -5.46
CA GLY A 52 33.59 -3.94 -6.56
C GLY A 52 34.79 -4.20 -7.48
N TRP A 53 34.57 -4.20 -8.79
CA TRP A 53 35.65 -4.34 -9.77
C TRP A 53 35.72 -3.13 -10.68
N THR A 54 36.94 -2.84 -11.14
CA THR A 54 37.18 -1.92 -12.24
C THR A 54 38.06 -2.63 -13.26
N ALA A 55 37.66 -2.61 -14.52
CA ALA A 55 38.40 -3.27 -15.59
C ALA A 55 38.38 -2.43 -16.86
N GLU A 56 39.36 -2.66 -17.71
CA GLU A 56 39.47 -2.02 -19.01
C GLU A 56 39.08 -2.99 -20.13
N VAL A 57 38.28 -2.50 -21.07
CA VAL A 57 37.83 -3.25 -22.24
C VAL A 57 38.51 -2.63 -23.46
N PRO A 58 39.56 -3.27 -24.01
CA PRO A 58 40.15 -2.84 -25.26
C PRO A 58 39.20 -3.15 -26.43
N LEU A 59 38.91 -2.14 -27.25
CA LEU A 59 38.07 -2.25 -28.44
C LEU A 59 38.92 -1.87 -29.67
N ASP A 60 39.27 -2.87 -30.48
CA ASP A 60 40.25 -2.75 -31.57
C ASP A 60 39.65 -2.44 -32.96
N SER A 61 38.32 -2.38 -33.08
CA SER A 61 37.62 -2.10 -34.34
C SER A 61 36.38 -1.22 -34.15
N GLY A 62 35.98 -0.49 -35.19
CA GLY A 62 34.77 0.36 -35.15
C GLY A 62 33.49 -0.45 -34.93
N GLU A 63 33.45 -1.70 -35.39
CA GLU A 63 32.35 -2.63 -35.15
C GLU A 63 32.27 -3.03 -33.66
N ALA A 64 33.41 -3.35 -33.04
CA ALA A 64 33.47 -3.65 -31.61
C ALA A 64 33.00 -2.47 -30.75
N ILE A 65 33.29 -1.24 -31.20
CA ILE A 65 32.81 -0.01 -30.58
C ILE A 65 31.28 0.09 -30.64
N SER A 66 30.68 -0.06 -31.83
CA SER A 66 29.22 0.04 -31.97
C SER A 66 28.48 -1.09 -31.28
N GLU A 67 29.05 -2.31 -31.26
CA GLU A 67 28.49 -3.44 -30.50
C GLU A 67 28.51 -3.18 -28.99
N PHE A 68 29.61 -2.64 -28.46
CA PHE A 68 29.73 -2.30 -27.04
C PHE A 68 28.79 -1.15 -26.64
N ASP A 69 28.64 -0.13 -27.48
CA ASP A 69 27.71 0.98 -27.25
C ASP A 69 26.24 0.49 -27.27
N ALA A 70 25.89 -0.45 -28.16
CA ALA A 70 24.57 -1.05 -28.19
C ALA A 70 24.31 -1.92 -26.95
N TRP A 71 25.31 -2.66 -26.48
CA TRP A 71 25.21 -3.48 -25.28
C TRP A 71 25.05 -2.65 -24.01
N THR A 72 25.88 -1.62 -23.83
CA THR A 72 25.76 -0.68 -22.69
C THR A 72 24.43 0.07 -22.71
N ALA A 73 23.92 0.45 -23.89
CA ALA A 73 22.60 1.04 -24.02
C ALA A 73 21.47 0.10 -23.55
N ALA A 74 21.60 -1.21 -23.79
CA ALA A 74 20.64 -2.21 -23.31
C ALA A 74 20.67 -2.41 -21.78
N LEU A 75 21.76 -2.01 -21.12
CA LEU A 75 21.88 -2.01 -19.67
C LEU A 75 21.32 -0.74 -19.01
N ARG A 76 20.87 0.26 -19.79
CA ARG A 76 20.26 1.46 -19.23
C ARG A 76 18.88 1.15 -18.66
N GLY A 77 18.67 1.49 -17.40
CA GLY A 77 17.39 1.32 -16.72
C GLY A 77 17.57 1.01 -15.24
N ARG A 78 16.46 0.96 -14.52
CA ARG A 78 16.46 0.58 -13.11
C ARG A 78 16.62 -0.94 -13.02
N LEU A 79 17.57 -1.40 -12.19
CA LEU A 79 17.76 -2.82 -11.86
C LEU A 79 18.20 -3.71 -13.04
N VAL A 80 18.94 -3.19 -14.02
CA VAL A 80 19.46 -4.02 -15.11
C VAL A 80 20.87 -4.49 -14.78
N GLY A 81 21.00 -5.74 -14.33
CA GLY A 81 22.29 -6.41 -14.12
C GLY A 81 22.70 -7.33 -15.26
N PHE A 82 23.95 -7.76 -15.22
CA PHE A 82 24.53 -8.71 -16.17
C PHE A 82 25.50 -9.64 -15.44
N TRP A 83 25.80 -10.77 -16.08
CA TRP A 83 26.74 -11.75 -15.53
C TRP A 83 28.15 -11.46 -16.00
N LEU A 84 29.11 -11.35 -15.08
CA LEU A 84 30.51 -11.05 -15.33
C LEU A 84 31.40 -12.20 -14.86
N PRO A 85 32.18 -12.85 -15.74
CA PRO A 85 33.20 -13.81 -15.33
C PRO A 85 34.30 -13.12 -14.51
N ALA A 86 34.60 -13.66 -13.33
CA ALA A 86 35.65 -13.13 -12.46
C ALA A 86 37.05 -13.33 -13.09
N PRO A 87 38.05 -12.50 -12.73
CA PRO A 87 39.40 -12.63 -13.27
C PRO A 87 40.07 -13.95 -12.88
N GLU A 88 39.83 -14.42 -11.66
CA GLU A 88 40.50 -15.56 -11.03
C GLU A 88 39.89 -16.91 -11.46
N GLN A 89 40.75 -17.91 -11.58
CA GLN A 89 40.31 -19.30 -11.76
C GLN A 89 39.68 -19.79 -10.45
N ALA A 90 38.49 -20.40 -10.53
CA ALA A 90 37.81 -20.91 -9.34
C ALA A 90 38.54 -22.11 -8.73
N PHE A 91 38.91 -23.08 -9.57
CA PHE A 91 39.56 -24.34 -9.21
C PHE A 91 40.00 -25.10 -10.46
N ARG A 92 40.81 -26.15 -10.29
CA ARG A 92 41.17 -27.10 -11.34
C ARG A 92 40.35 -28.38 -11.28
N ILE A 93 39.88 -28.85 -12.43
CA ILE A 93 39.20 -30.13 -12.58
C ILE A 93 40.24 -31.25 -12.60
N VAL A 94 40.02 -32.28 -11.78
CA VAL A 94 40.91 -33.45 -11.68
C VAL A 94 40.37 -34.61 -12.51
N ALA A 95 39.09 -34.91 -12.37
CA ALA A 95 38.41 -35.99 -13.09
C ALA A 95 36.92 -35.67 -13.25
N ALA A 96 36.27 -36.24 -14.25
CA ALA A 96 34.83 -36.09 -14.43
C ALA A 96 34.14 -37.44 -14.56
N THR A 97 33.02 -37.60 -13.86
CA THR A 97 32.21 -38.82 -13.89
C THR A 97 31.09 -38.72 -14.92
N SER A 98 30.57 -37.50 -15.15
CA SER A 98 29.53 -37.20 -16.13
C SER A 98 29.56 -35.73 -16.55
N PRO A 99 28.75 -35.31 -17.55
CA PRO A 99 28.56 -33.89 -17.89
C PRO A 99 27.94 -33.02 -16.78
N THR A 100 27.49 -33.62 -15.67
CA THR A 100 26.88 -32.93 -14.54
C THR A 100 27.68 -33.07 -13.25
N GLN A 101 28.69 -33.94 -13.21
CA GLN A 101 29.41 -34.28 -11.98
C GLN A 101 30.89 -34.52 -12.24
N PHE A 102 31.73 -33.76 -11.54
CA PHE A 102 33.17 -33.81 -11.66
C PHE A 102 33.86 -33.53 -10.32
N ASP A 103 35.08 -34.04 -10.20
CA ASP A 103 35.95 -33.93 -9.05
C ASP A 103 36.99 -32.83 -9.30
N ILE A 104 37.16 -31.99 -8.31
CA ILE A 104 38.08 -30.84 -8.32
C ILE A 104 39.12 -31.01 -7.23
N GLU A 105 40.24 -30.30 -7.36
CA GLU A 105 41.17 -30.14 -6.23
C GLU A 105 40.46 -29.39 -5.09
N ALA A 106 40.71 -29.81 -3.85
CA ALA A 106 40.09 -29.18 -2.68
C ALA A 106 40.54 -27.72 -2.57
N ALA A 107 39.67 -26.83 -3.01
CA ALA A 107 39.87 -25.38 -3.02
C ALA A 107 38.99 -24.66 -1.97
N GLY A 108 38.31 -25.44 -1.10
CA GLY A 108 37.39 -24.91 -0.09
C GLY A 108 36.04 -24.50 -0.69
N VAL A 109 35.65 -25.11 -1.81
CA VAL A 109 34.40 -24.81 -2.51
C VAL A 109 33.21 -25.31 -1.72
N ALA A 110 33.34 -26.44 -1.00
CA ALA A 110 32.27 -26.97 -0.16
C ALA A 110 31.89 -25.99 0.96
N ALA A 111 32.90 -25.45 1.68
CA ALA A 111 32.68 -24.45 2.72
C ALA A 111 32.09 -23.15 2.15
N THR A 112 32.60 -22.69 1.01
CA THR A 112 32.09 -21.48 0.34
C THR A 112 30.64 -21.65 -0.14
N PHE A 113 30.24 -22.87 -0.51
CA PHE A 113 28.88 -23.17 -0.94
C PHE A 113 27.88 -23.27 0.23
N GLU A 114 28.31 -23.73 1.40
CA GLU A 114 27.47 -23.77 2.61
C GLU A 114 27.19 -22.37 3.18
N ASP A 115 28.20 -21.48 3.18
CA ASP A 115 28.12 -20.16 3.81
C ASP A 115 27.82 -19.01 2.80
N GLY A 116 27.89 -19.28 1.49
CA GLY A 116 27.78 -18.29 0.43
C GLY A 116 26.43 -18.25 -0.30
N PRO A 117 26.19 -17.21 -1.13
CA PRO A 117 25.06 -17.19 -2.05
C PRO A 117 25.18 -18.31 -3.11
N GLU A 118 24.17 -18.47 -3.96
CA GLU A 118 24.22 -19.44 -5.06
C GLU A 118 25.48 -19.26 -5.93
N LEU A 119 26.19 -20.37 -6.17
CA LEU A 119 27.43 -20.38 -6.93
C LEU A 119 27.16 -20.67 -8.41
N HIS A 120 27.55 -19.72 -9.27
CA HIS A 120 27.48 -19.86 -10.72
C HIS A 120 28.89 -19.90 -11.31
N LEU A 121 29.07 -20.69 -12.36
CA LEU A 121 30.37 -20.96 -12.95
C LEU A 121 30.33 -20.73 -14.46
N TRP A 122 31.44 -20.21 -14.97
CA TRP A 122 31.68 -19.97 -16.39
C TRP A 122 32.81 -20.87 -16.88
N PHE A 123 32.47 -21.74 -17.81
CA PHE A 123 33.36 -22.75 -18.37
C PHE A 123 33.82 -22.33 -19.77
N THR A 124 35.13 -22.38 -20.00
CA THR A 124 35.75 -22.02 -21.28
C THR A 124 36.78 -23.06 -21.69
N LYS A 125 36.82 -23.42 -22.97
CA LYS A 125 37.83 -24.30 -23.56
C LYS A 125 38.12 -23.87 -24.99
N ALA A 126 39.39 -23.94 -25.40
CA ALA A 126 39.79 -23.54 -26.74
C ALA A 126 39.06 -24.38 -27.80
N GLY A 127 38.36 -23.72 -28.73
CA GLY A 127 37.60 -24.38 -29.80
C GLY A 127 36.19 -24.84 -29.42
N GLU A 128 35.76 -24.66 -28.18
CA GLU A 128 34.40 -24.95 -27.72
C GLU A 128 33.66 -23.66 -27.31
N ALA A 129 32.32 -23.68 -27.41
CA ALA A 129 31.51 -22.56 -26.96
C ALA A 129 31.49 -22.50 -25.43
N PRO A 130 31.53 -21.30 -24.83
CA PRO A 130 31.55 -21.18 -23.38
C PRO A 130 30.19 -21.54 -22.77
N VAL A 131 30.21 -22.11 -21.57
CA VAL A 131 29.01 -22.64 -20.91
C VAL A 131 28.87 -22.04 -19.50
N ALA A 132 27.71 -21.47 -19.20
CA ALA A 132 27.34 -21.03 -17.85
C ALA A 132 26.49 -22.11 -17.16
N VAL A 133 26.85 -22.47 -15.93
CA VAL A 133 26.09 -23.46 -15.13
C VAL A 133 25.98 -23.03 -13.67
N LYS A 134 24.91 -23.50 -13.01
CA LYS A 134 24.72 -23.31 -11.56
C LYS A 134 25.20 -24.55 -10.82
N VAL A 135 25.92 -24.35 -9.72
CA VAL A 135 26.29 -25.44 -8.81
C VAL A 135 25.08 -25.84 -8.00
N SER A 136 24.72 -27.12 -8.05
CA SER A 136 23.58 -27.70 -7.35
C SER A 136 23.97 -28.29 -6.00
N SER A 137 25.16 -28.88 -5.91
CA SER A 137 25.73 -29.36 -4.66
C SER A 137 27.24 -29.53 -4.77
N VAL A 138 27.90 -29.46 -3.62
CA VAL A 138 29.33 -29.77 -3.47
C VAL A 138 29.47 -30.75 -2.32
N ALA A 139 30.26 -31.80 -2.49
CA ALA A 139 30.54 -32.79 -1.47
C ALA A 139 32.05 -32.94 -1.27
N ASP A 140 32.54 -32.82 -0.05
CA ASP A 140 33.92 -33.15 0.30
C ASP A 140 34.10 -34.68 0.25
N LEU A 141 35.05 -35.15 -0.57
CA LEU A 141 35.37 -36.57 -0.71
C LEU A 141 36.54 -37.00 0.20
N GLY A 142 37.19 -36.07 0.88
CA GLY A 142 38.46 -36.31 1.58
C GLY A 142 39.65 -36.41 0.63
N GLU A 143 40.85 -36.61 1.19
CA GLU A 143 42.12 -36.75 0.44
C GLU A 143 42.46 -35.57 -0.50
N GLY A 144 41.89 -34.38 -0.24
CA GLY A 144 42.14 -33.18 -1.05
C GLY A 144 41.31 -33.10 -2.33
N LEU A 145 40.16 -33.79 -2.40
CA LEU A 145 39.22 -33.73 -3.51
C LEU A 145 37.82 -33.31 -3.06
N GLU A 146 37.18 -32.46 -3.85
CA GLU A 146 35.76 -32.08 -3.70
C GLU A 146 34.99 -32.50 -4.96
N ARG A 147 33.75 -32.95 -4.81
CA ARG A 147 32.86 -33.31 -5.92
C ARG A 147 31.82 -32.24 -6.14
N VAL A 148 31.81 -31.65 -7.33
CA VAL A 148 30.86 -30.61 -7.73
C VAL A 148 29.80 -31.22 -8.63
N THR A 149 28.53 -30.93 -8.34
CA THR A 149 27.39 -31.30 -9.18
C THR A 149 26.73 -30.03 -9.72
N VAL A 150 26.48 -29.97 -11.03
CA VAL A 150 25.96 -28.77 -11.72
C VAL A 150 24.62 -29.03 -12.43
N SER A 151 23.82 -27.97 -12.57
CA SER A 151 22.56 -27.96 -13.32
C SER A 151 22.37 -26.61 -14.03
N PRO A 152 22.03 -26.56 -15.33
CA PRO A 152 21.95 -27.69 -16.26
C PRO A 152 23.33 -28.32 -16.52
N GLY A 153 23.37 -29.51 -17.13
CA GLY A 153 24.62 -30.19 -17.47
C GLY A 153 25.42 -29.45 -18.55
N LEU A 154 26.74 -29.67 -18.57
CA LEU A 154 27.69 -28.98 -19.44
C LEU A 154 27.60 -29.40 -20.93
N GLY A 155 26.80 -30.41 -21.25
CA GLY A 155 26.68 -30.98 -22.60
C GLY A 155 27.83 -31.91 -23.01
N ALA A 156 29.05 -31.66 -22.51
CA ALA A 156 30.22 -32.52 -22.63
C ALA A 156 30.79 -32.87 -21.26
N THR A 157 31.56 -33.96 -21.19
CA THR A 157 32.27 -34.35 -19.96
C THR A 157 33.47 -33.42 -19.78
N PRO A 158 33.55 -32.62 -18.69
CA PRO A 158 34.64 -31.69 -18.49
C PRO A 158 35.96 -32.44 -18.22
N ASP A 159 37.08 -31.83 -18.58
CA ASP A 159 38.44 -32.37 -18.37
C ASP A 159 39.37 -31.27 -17.80
N ALA A 160 40.63 -31.62 -17.56
CA ALA A 160 41.61 -30.72 -16.95
C ALA A 160 42.03 -29.53 -17.84
N ASP A 161 41.67 -29.53 -19.13
CA ASP A 161 41.95 -28.43 -20.07
C ASP A 161 40.86 -27.35 -20.04
N TRP A 162 39.75 -27.60 -19.35
CA TRP A 162 38.71 -26.59 -19.14
C TRP A 162 39.15 -25.55 -18.12
N TYR A 163 38.97 -24.29 -18.49
CA TYR A 163 39.22 -23.16 -17.60
C TYR A 163 37.91 -22.67 -16.98
N VAL A 164 37.85 -22.69 -15.65
CA VAL A 164 36.63 -22.43 -14.86
C VAL A 164 36.79 -21.13 -14.08
N ARG A 165 35.83 -20.22 -14.25
CA ARG A 165 35.77 -18.95 -13.52
C ARG A 165 34.47 -18.84 -12.73
N PRO A 166 34.45 -18.19 -11.55
CA PRO A 166 33.22 -17.77 -10.92
C PRO A 166 32.46 -16.81 -11.85
N LEU A 167 31.16 -16.99 -11.99
CA LEU A 167 30.29 -16.12 -12.76
C LEU A 167 29.48 -15.25 -11.81
N LEU A 168 29.75 -13.94 -11.82
CA LEU A 168 29.28 -13.03 -10.81
C LEU A 168 28.15 -12.14 -11.35
N TYR A 169 27.10 -11.90 -10.58
CA TYR A 169 26.00 -11.04 -11.00
C TYR A 169 26.28 -9.61 -10.54
N VAL A 170 26.39 -8.70 -11.51
CA VAL A 170 26.91 -7.36 -11.28
C VAL A 170 26.04 -6.28 -11.94
N ARG A 171 26.20 -5.05 -11.46
CA ARG A 171 25.69 -3.84 -12.12
C ARG A 171 26.80 -2.82 -12.33
N LEU A 172 26.60 -1.95 -13.31
CA LEU A 172 27.45 -0.77 -13.49
C LEU A 172 27.35 0.11 -12.23
N ALA A 173 28.50 0.51 -11.71
CA ALA A 173 28.61 1.26 -10.46
C ALA A 173 28.41 2.77 -10.65
N ASP A 174 28.71 3.27 -11.85
CA ASP A 174 28.68 4.68 -12.19
C ASP A 174 27.81 4.89 -13.45
N ASP A 175 27.03 5.97 -13.48
CA ASP A 175 26.19 6.35 -14.63
C ASP A 175 27.00 6.99 -15.78
N THR A 176 28.31 7.14 -15.61
CA THR A 176 29.21 7.78 -16.57
C THR A 176 30.17 6.79 -17.19
N GLU A 177 30.11 6.63 -18.51
CA GLU A 177 31.07 5.85 -19.27
C GLU A 177 32.38 6.65 -19.47
N ARG A 178 33.52 6.00 -19.24
CA ARG A 178 34.84 6.59 -19.46
C ARG A 178 35.55 5.86 -20.58
N ALA A 179 36.19 6.62 -21.46
CA ALA A 179 36.86 6.07 -22.63
C ALA A 179 38.11 6.85 -22.98
N GLN A 180 39.16 6.13 -23.36
CA GLN A 180 40.38 6.68 -23.92
C GLN A 180 40.48 6.27 -25.38
N ILE A 181 40.51 7.26 -26.28
CA ILE A 181 40.70 7.03 -27.70
C ILE A 181 42.21 6.90 -27.95
N ILE A 182 42.65 5.73 -28.43
CA ILE A 182 44.06 5.45 -28.72
C ILE A 182 44.39 5.79 -30.17
N ALA A 183 43.50 5.41 -31.09
CA ALA A 183 43.62 5.70 -32.51
C ALA A 183 42.22 5.71 -33.16
N GLU A 184 42.14 6.02 -34.45
CA GLU A 184 40.90 5.87 -35.19
C GLU A 184 40.41 4.41 -35.12
N ASN A 185 39.14 4.22 -34.72
CA ASN A 185 38.53 2.91 -34.49
C ASN A 185 39.20 2.04 -33.40
N ARG A 186 40.05 2.62 -32.54
CA ARG A 186 40.59 1.94 -31.36
C ARG A 186 40.42 2.76 -30.10
N GLN A 187 39.74 2.19 -29.12
CA GLN A 187 39.50 2.83 -27.83
C GLN A 187 39.55 1.82 -26.70
N VAL A 188 39.87 2.29 -25.51
CA VAL A 188 39.77 1.52 -24.27
C VAL A 188 38.63 2.10 -23.45
N ARG A 189 37.67 1.26 -23.07
CA ARG A 189 36.55 1.63 -22.19
C ARG A 189 36.85 1.17 -20.77
N SER A 190 36.62 2.03 -19.78
CA SER A 190 36.71 1.62 -18.37
C SER A 190 35.32 1.29 -17.86
N ILE A 191 35.15 0.07 -17.34
CA ILE A 191 33.93 -0.38 -16.67
C ILE A 191 34.20 -0.50 -15.17
N LYS A 192 33.24 -0.03 -14.38
CA LYS A 192 33.24 -0.19 -12.94
C LYS A 192 31.94 -0.86 -12.54
N VAL A 193 32.05 -1.93 -11.78
CA VAL A 193 30.91 -2.79 -11.44
C VAL A 193 30.89 -3.13 -9.97
N ILE A 194 29.69 -3.42 -9.45
CA ILE A 194 29.45 -3.86 -8.08
C ILE A 194 28.70 -5.19 -8.13
N GLU A 195 29.14 -6.16 -7.33
CA GLU A 195 28.50 -7.46 -7.13
C GLU A 195 27.20 -7.33 -6.33
N LEU A 196 26.22 -8.16 -6.67
CA LEU A 196 24.92 -8.21 -6.00
C LEU A 196 24.62 -9.63 -5.48
N PRO A 197 25.21 -10.05 -4.35
CA PRO A 197 25.10 -11.41 -3.82
C PRO A 197 23.66 -11.89 -3.56
N LEU A 198 22.78 -10.97 -3.14
CA LEU A 198 21.38 -11.30 -2.83
C LEU A 198 20.53 -11.54 -4.09
N GLU A 199 21.04 -11.14 -5.26
CA GLU A 199 20.31 -11.23 -6.53
C GLU A 199 20.72 -12.49 -7.35
N TYR A 200 21.61 -13.35 -6.83
CA TYR A 200 21.96 -14.64 -7.47
C TYR A 200 20.80 -15.66 -7.44
N ALA A 201 20.15 -15.79 -6.29
CA ALA A 201 19.13 -16.83 -6.03
C ALA A 201 17.70 -16.43 -6.44
N ALA A 202 17.48 -15.13 -6.61
CA ALA A 202 16.19 -14.59 -6.98
C ALA A 202 16.30 -14.03 -8.39
N ALA A 203 15.60 -14.64 -9.35
CA ALA A 203 15.08 -13.85 -10.46
C ALA A 203 14.44 -12.62 -9.83
N GLU A 204 14.96 -11.43 -10.14
CA GLU A 204 14.54 -10.18 -9.51
C GLU A 204 13.02 -10.13 -9.37
N THR A 205 12.53 -10.50 -8.20
CA THR A 205 11.36 -9.87 -7.64
C THR A 205 11.92 -8.78 -6.74
N GLY A 206 12.61 -7.82 -7.38
CA GLY A 206 12.77 -6.45 -6.88
C GLY A 206 11.41 -5.74 -6.80
N GLN A 207 10.38 -6.48 -6.39
CA GLN A 207 9.04 -6.02 -6.14
C GLN A 207 9.15 -5.17 -4.89
N SER A 208 9.41 -3.87 -5.07
CA SER A 208 8.82 -2.92 -4.14
C SER A 208 7.34 -3.27 -4.08
N PRO A 209 6.79 -3.60 -2.90
CA PRO A 209 5.41 -4.02 -2.78
C PRO A 209 4.50 -3.02 -3.49
N VAL A 210 3.63 -3.54 -4.34
CA VAL A 210 2.62 -2.73 -4.99
C VAL A 210 1.47 -2.56 -4.03
N TYR A 211 1.14 -1.30 -3.75
CA TYR A 211 0.05 -0.95 -2.87
C TYR A 211 -1.20 -0.62 -3.68
N LEU A 212 -2.27 -1.35 -3.38
CA LEU A 212 -3.59 -1.18 -3.97
C LEU A 212 -4.52 -0.55 -2.93
N TYR A 213 -5.24 0.49 -3.32
CA TYR A 213 -6.15 1.22 -2.44
C TYR A 213 -7.57 1.11 -2.96
N ARG A 214 -8.46 0.53 -2.15
CA ARG A 214 -9.88 0.47 -2.43
C ARG A 214 -10.62 1.44 -1.52
N PHE A 215 -11.29 2.42 -2.11
CA PHE A 215 -12.21 3.31 -1.39
C PHE A 215 -13.64 2.94 -1.74
N TRP A 216 -14.56 3.01 -0.77
CA TRP A 216 -15.96 2.81 -1.07
C TRP A 216 -16.87 3.61 -0.14
N ILE A 217 -18.08 3.86 -0.64
CA ILE A 217 -19.21 4.40 0.12
C ILE A 217 -20.40 3.45 0.01
N ASP A 218 -21.14 3.31 1.11
CA ASP A 218 -22.31 2.44 1.18
C ASP A 218 -23.51 3.11 0.48
N THR A 219 -23.52 3.04 -0.86
CA THR A 219 -24.64 3.40 -1.74
C THR A 219 -25.28 2.14 -2.34
N ASP A 220 -26.41 2.29 -3.02
CA ASP A 220 -27.06 1.20 -3.75
C ASP A 220 -27.13 1.55 -5.26
N PRO A 221 -26.31 0.92 -6.13
CA PRO A 221 -25.21 -0.01 -5.81
C PRO A 221 -24.03 0.69 -5.12
N VAL A 222 -23.14 -0.08 -4.50
CA VAL A 222 -21.95 0.44 -3.80
C VAL A 222 -21.07 1.19 -4.79
N THR A 223 -20.71 2.44 -4.48
CA THR A 223 -19.77 3.21 -5.29
C THR A 223 -18.37 2.96 -4.75
N GLU A 224 -17.49 2.42 -5.59
CA GLU A 224 -16.11 2.08 -5.24
C GLU A 224 -15.10 2.70 -6.20
N TRP A 225 -13.91 3.00 -5.68
CA TRP A 225 -12.76 3.50 -6.42
C TRP A 225 -11.57 2.58 -6.16
N ARG A 226 -10.91 2.13 -7.24
CA ARG A 226 -9.71 1.28 -7.21
C ARG A 226 -8.52 2.08 -7.72
N LEU A 227 -7.58 2.35 -6.83
CA LEU A 227 -6.39 3.17 -7.09
C LEU A 227 -5.12 2.38 -6.80
N THR A 228 -4.03 2.68 -7.51
CA THR A 228 -2.70 2.14 -7.23
C THR A 228 -1.68 3.28 -7.15
N GLY A 229 -0.70 3.14 -6.26
CA GLY A 229 0.47 4.03 -6.21
C GLY A 229 1.53 3.69 -7.25
N PHE A 230 1.28 2.68 -8.09
CA PHE A 230 2.19 2.23 -9.14
C PHE A 230 2.24 3.21 -10.33
N SER A 231 3.23 3.05 -11.21
CA SER A 231 3.48 3.99 -12.31
C SER A 231 2.45 3.95 -13.44
N TRP A 232 1.67 2.89 -13.57
CA TRP A 232 0.65 2.72 -14.61
C TRP A 232 -0.53 1.89 -14.09
N ASP A 233 -1.64 1.92 -14.83
CA ASP A 233 -2.87 1.21 -14.49
C ASP A 233 -2.67 -0.30 -14.51
N LEU A 234 -3.19 -1.00 -13.49
CA LEU A 234 -3.06 -2.45 -13.35
C LEU A 234 -4.40 -3.13 -13.58
N GLU A 235 -4.42 -4.23 -14.31
CA GLU A 235 -5.59 -5.08 -14.50
C GLU A 235 -5.43 -6.36 -13.67
N ILE A 236 -6.23 -6.51 -12.63
CA ILE A 236 -6.17 -7.63 -11.69
C ILE A 236 -7.58 -8.14 -11.46
N GLU A 237 -7.82 -9.45 -11.64
CA GLU A 237 -9.14 -10.09 -11.43
C GLU A 237 -10.30 -9.37 -12.15
N GLU A 238 -10.14 -9.01 -13.43
CA GLU A 238 -11.14 -8.26 -14.23
C GLU A 238 -11.47 -6.85 -13.70
N HIS A 239 -10.66 -6.33 -12.77
CA HIS A 239 -10.78 -4.98 -12.25
C HIS A 239 -9.57 -4.12 -12.63
N THR A 240 -9.86 -2.92 -13.13
CA THR A 240 -8.84 -1.91 -13.43
C THR A 240 -8.53 -1.08 -12.18
N TRP A 241 -7.26 -1.07 -11.78
CA TRP A 241 -6.69 -0.25 -10.72
C TRP A 241 -5.96 0.94 -11.36
N THR A 242 -6.48 2.14 -11.13
CA THR A 242 -5.96 3.35 -11.79
C THR A 242 -4.75 3.93 -11.06
N ALA A 243 -3.68 4.24 -11.80
CA ALA A 243 -2.47 4.82 -11.25
C ALA A 243 -2.69 6.28 -10.86
N LYS A 244 -2.44 6.57 -9.58
CA LYS A 244 -2.56 7.92 -9.02
C LYS A 244 -1.40 8.19 -8.07
N ARG A 245 -1.13 9.48 -7.83
CA ARG A 245 -0.19 9.90 -6.78
C ARG A 245 -0.83 9.71 -5.40
N ILE A 246 -0.77 8.48 -4.92
CA ILE A 246 -1.30 8.07 -3.62
C ILE A 246 -0.24 7.25 -2.87
N THR A 247 -0.08 7.57 -1.60
CA THR A 247 0.85 6.92 -0.67
C THR A 247 0.19 6.79 0.69
N HIS A 248 0.72 5.95 1.57
CA HIS A 248 0.28 5.86 2.95
C HIS A 248 1.47 6.02 3.89
N GLY A 249 1.21 6.55 5.08
CA GLY A 249 2.17 6.55 6.18
C GLY A 249 2.34 5.14 6.74
N GLN A 250 3.31 4.96 7.64
CA GLN A 250 3.61 3.65 8.22
C GLN A 250 2.37 3.00 8.87
N ILE A 251 1.95 1.83 8.35
CA ILE A 251 0.88 1.02 8.94
C ILE A 251 1.52 0.09 9.98
N GLN A 252 1.34 0.42 11.26
CA GLN A 252 1.85 -0.41 12.35
C GLN A 252 0.83 -1.49 12.71
N ARG A 253 1.28 -2.76 12.70
CA ARG A 253 0.49 -3.89 13.20
C ARG A 253 0.82 -4.11 14.66
N SER A 254 -0.22 -4.15 15.49
CA SER A 254 -0.11 -4.43 16.92
C SER A 254 -1.01 -5.62 17.27
N THR A 255 -0.59 -6.45 18.21
CA THR A 255 -1.42 -7.51 18.79
C THR A 255 -2.37 -6.99 19.86
N ARG A 256 -2.26 -5.70 20.23
CA ARG A 256 -3.15 -5.04 21.18
C ARG A 256 -4.41 -4.59 20.46
N ALA A 257 -5.50 -4.50 21.21
CA ALA A 257 -6.78 -4.02 20.69
C ALA A 257 -6.73 -2.55 20.22
N ASP A 258 -5.70 -1.81 20.61
CA ASP A 258 -5.40 -0.46 20.13
C ASP A 258 -4.55 -0.57 18.84
N MET A 259 -5.23 -0.69 17.70
CA MET A 259 -4.57 -0.58 16.40
C MET A 259 -4.36 0.90 16.08
N PRO A 260 -3.11 1.32 15.82
CA PRO A 260 -2.81 2.71 15.55
C PRO A 260 -3.48 3.19 14.26
N ASP A 261 -3.89 4.45 14.28
CA ASP A 261 -4.37 5.15 13.09
C ASP A 261 -3.29 5.21 12.03
N PHE A 262 -3.69 5.17 10.76
CA PHE A 262 -2.79 5.35 9.63
C PHE A 262 -3.21 6.55 8.79
N SER A 263 -2.27 7.12 8.04
CA SER A 263 -2.54 8.26 7.15
C SER A 263 -2.42 7.84 5.69
N ILE A 264 -3.26 8.42 4.84
CA ILE A 264 -3.14 8.33 3.39
C ILE A 264 -2.83 9.73 2.88
N GLU A 265 -1.76 9.86 2.11
CA GLU A 265 -1.40 11.09 1.42
C GLU A 265 -1.63 10.93 -0.08
N CYS A 266 -2.43 11.81 -0.66
CA CYS A 266 -2.73 11.81 -2.08
C CYS A 266 -2.68 13.21 -2.69
N GLU A 267 -2.50 13.29 -4.01
CA GLU A 267 -2.66 14.56 -4.72
C GLU A 267 -4.13 15.02 -4.73
N ARG A 268 -4.33 16.34 -4.85
CA ARG A 268 -5.64 16.96 -5.03
C ARG A 268 -6.19 16.73 -6.45
N ASP A 269 -6.57 15.50 -6.75
CA ASP A 269 -7.12 15.04 -8.04
C ASP A 269 -8.65 14.79 -7.93
N PRO A 270 -9.47 15.20 -8.92
CA PRO A 270 -10.92 14.92 -8.94
C PRO A 270 -11.28 13.43 -8.93
N ASP A 271 -10.40 12.54 -9.40
CA ASP A 271 -10.66 11.09 -9.46
C ASP A 271 -10.42 10.39 -8.11
N ILE A 272 -9.77 11.07 -7.16
CA ILE A 272 -9.48 10.52 -5.83
C ILE A 272 -10.59 10.96 -4.86
N PRO A 273 -11.37 10.03 -4.25
CA PRO A 273 -12.57 10.38 -3.50
C PRO A 273 -12.32 11.24 -2.25
N VAL A 274 -11.09 11.27 -1.74
CA VAL A 274 -10.66 12.12 -0.62
C VAL A 274 -10.91 13.61 -0.90
N ILE A 275 -10.91 14.02 -2.17
CA ILE A 275 -11.20 15.41 -2.58
C ILE A 275 -12.60 15.88 -2.16
N HIS A 276 -13.57 14.97 -2.11
CA HIS A 276 -14.95 15.29 -1.76
C HIS A 276 -15.15 15.58 -0.26
N LEU A 277 -14.11 15.43 0.55
CA LEU A 277 -14.10 15.82 1.95
C LEU A 277 -13.57 17.25 2.17
N VAL A 278 -12.98 17.89 1.14
CA VAL A 278 -12.41 19.25 1.23
C VAL A 278 -12.79 20.10 0.00
N PRO A 279 -13.88 20.91 0.06
CA PRO A 279 -14.85 21.05 1.15
C PRO A 279 -15.72 19.79 1.32
N PRO A 280 -16.40 19.60 2.48
CA PRO A 280 -17.14 18.38 2.80
C PRO A 280 -18.44 18.27 1.98
N ALA A 281 -18.29 17.87 0.72
CA ALA A 281 -19.37 17.59 -0.21
C ALA A 281 -19.92 16.16 -0.02
N LEU A 282 -19.07 15.22 0.38
CA LEU A 282 -19.47 13.84 0.67
C LEU A 282 -20.19 13.77 2.02
N SER A 283 -21.45 13.33 2.01
CA SER A 283 -22.26 13.21 3.23
C SER A 283 -22.20 11.81 3.87
N LEU A 284 -21.68 10.83 3.14
CA LEU A 284 -21.57 9.44 3.57
C LEU A 284 -20.15 9.14 4.10
N PRO A 285 -20.00 8.16 5.01
CA PRO A 285 -18.70 7.69 5.45
C PRO A 285 -17.87 7.16 4.27
N LEU A 286 -16.64 7.66 4.12
CA LEU A 286 -15.67 7.11 3.18
C LEU A 286 -14.84 6.03 3.88
N ASN A 287 -14.96 4.80 3.40
CA ASN A 287 -14.17 3.68 3.87
C ASN A 287 -12.96 3.46 2.97
N VAL A 288 -11.90 2.88 3.52
CA VAL A 288 -10.67 2.58 2.80
C VAL A 288 -10.09 1.24 3.21
N GLU A 289 -9.55 0.55 2.23
CA GLU A 289 -8.80 -0.69 2.38
C GLU A 289 -7.50 -0.56 1.60
N VAL A 290 -6.41 -0.92 2.26
CA VAL A 290 -5.07 -0.95 1.67
C VAL A 290 -4.65 -2.41 1.55
N ARG A 291 -4.19 -2.80 0.36
CA ARG A 291 -3.62 -4.12 0.07
C ARG A 291 -2.19 -3.99 -0.37
N GLU A 292 -1.42 -5.02 -0.07
CA GLU A 292 -0.02 -5.17 -0.46
C GLU A 292 0.11 -6.42 -1.33
N SER A 293 0.66 -6.25 -2.54
CA SER A 293 0.94 -7.35 -3.45
C SER A 293 2.41 -7.34 -3.85
N LEU A 294 3.02 -8.53 -3.87
CA LEU A 294 4.36 -8.79 -4.41
C LEU A 294 4.29 -9.30 -5.86
N SER A 295 3.13 -9.18 -6.50
CA SER A 295 2.90 -9.56 -7.88
C SER A 295 2.00 -8.52 -8.55
N LEU A 296 2.20 -8.30 -9.85
CA LEU A 296 1.35 -7.42 -10.65
C LEU A 296 0.05 -8.10 -11.11
N ALA A 297 -0.09 -9.41 -10.85
CA ALA A 297 -1.22 -10.23 -11.31
C ALA A 297 -2.14 -10.71 -10.18
N ASP A 298 -1.79 -10.43 -8.92
CA ASP A 298 -2.52 -10.89 -7.73
C ASP A 298 -3.07 -9.70 -6.93
N THR A 299 -4.26 -9.86 -6.34
CA THR A 299 -4.92 -8.83 -5.52
C THR A 299 -4.23 -8.58 -4.18
N GLY A 300 -3.29 -9.45 -3.80
CA GLY A 300 -2.44 -9.28 -2.63
C GLY A 300 -3.18 -9.39 -1.30
N ASN A 301 -2.45 -9.17 -0.22
CA ASN A 301 -2.97 -9.30 1.14
C ASN A 301 -3.51 -7.97 1.66
N VAL A 302 -4.65 -8.00 2.35
CA VAL A 302 -5.20 -6.83 3.03
C VAL A 302 -4.32 -6.46 4.23
N ILE A 303 -3.78 -5.25 4.23
CA ILE A 303 -2.89 -4.77 5.30
C ILE A 303 -3.58 -3.84 6.29
N ALA A 304 -4.57 -3.06 5.85
CA ALA A 304 -5.34 -2.17 6.69
C ALA A 304 -6.74 -1.95 6.13
N ILE A 305 -7.72 -1.89 7.03
CA ILE A 305 -9.09 -1.45 6.74
C ILE A 305 -9.43 -0.36 7.74
N GLY A 306 -9.97 0.75 7.26
CA GLY A 306 -10.33 1.87 8.10
C GLY A 306 -11.36 2.79 7.48
N ARG A 307 -11.74 3.80 8.25
CA ARG A 307 -12.63 4.88 7.82
C ARG A 307 -11.88 6.20 7.85
N VAL A 308 -12.10 7.05 6.86
CA VAL A 308 -11.51 8.39 6.83
C VAL A 308 -12.21 9.26 7.87
N GLN A 309 -11.46 9.71 8.89
CA GLN A 309 -11.97 10.50 10.00
C GLN A 309 -11.83 12.01 9.74
N SER A 310 -10.67 12.43 9.23
CA SER A 310 -10.40 13.83 8.92
C SER A 310 -9.45 13.95 7.75
N VAL A 311 -9.55 15.05 7.00
CA VAL A 311 -8.67 15.35 5.88
C VAL A 311 -8.08 16.73 6.11
N ARG A 312 -6.76 16.83 5.97
CA ARG A 312 -6.02 18.09 5.99
C ARG A 312 -5.50 18.37 4.60
N ALA A 313 -5.78 19.56 4.07
CA ALA A 313 -5.17 20.02 2.83
C ALA A 313 -3.84 20.72 3.13
N SER A 314 -2.77 20.28 2.48
CA SER A 314 -1.43 20.87 2.55
C SER A 314 -0.98 21.22 1.13
N GLY A 315 -1.28 22.44 0.69
CA GLY A 315 -0.97 22.89 -0.68
C GLY A 315 -1.65 22.02 -1.74
N ARG A 316 -0.86 21.19 -2.45
CA ARG A 316 -1.35 20.26 -3.49
C ARG A 316 -1.61 18.84 -2.98
N SER A 317 -1.21 18.49 -1.76
CA SER A 317 -1.50 17.19 -1.16
C SER A 317 -2.67 17.26 -0.18
N LEU A 318 -3.38 16.15 -0.09
CA LEU A 318 -4.41 15.89 0.89
C LEU A 318 -3.91 14.76 1.80
N VAL A 319 -3.91 15.00 3.11
CA VAL A 319 -3.55 14.02 4.12
C VAL A 319 -4.82 13.59 4.84
N ALA A 320 -5.31 12.39 4.52
CA ALA A 320 -6.44 11.76 5.17
C ALA A 320 -5.96 10.93 6.38
N LYS A 321 -6.52 11.19 7.55
CA LYS A 321 -6.33 10.36 8.74
C LYS A 321 -7.41 9.28 8.76
N CYS A 322 -6.98 8.02 8.77
CA CYS A 322 -7.84 6.85 8.74
C CYS A 322 -7.80 6.14 10.09
N THR A 323 -8.98 5.93 10.68
CA THR A 323 -9.14 5.19 11.92
C THR A 323 -9.51 3.74 11.62
N SER A 324 -8.94 2.82 12.38
CA SER A 324 -9.29 1.40 12.30
C SER A 324 -10.59 1.11 13.08
N PHE A 325 -11.07 -0.14 13.04
CA PHE A 325 -12.24 -0.58 13.81
C PHE A 325 -12.11 -0.32 15.33
N SER A 326 -10.88 -0.19 15.84
CA SER A 326 -10.60 0.10 17.25
C SER A 326 -11.24 1.40 17.76
N GLU A 327 -11.64 2.33 16.87
CA GLU A 327 -12.40 3.54 17.22
C GLU A 327 -13.72 3.25 17.95
N VAL A 328 -14.29 2.06 17.77
CA VAL A 328 -15.55 1.66 18.43
C VAL A 328 -15.32 1.21 19.88
N LEU A 329 -14.13 0.70 20.21
CA LEU A 329 -13.80 0.12 21.52
C LEU A 329 -13.89 1.10 22.71
N PRO A 330 -13.48 2.39 22.61
CA PRO A 330 -13.61 3.31 23.74
C PRO A 330 -15.06 3.71 24.06
N ARG A 331 -16.06 3.24 23.30
CA ARG A 331 -17.47 3.55 23.60
C ARG A 331 -17.89 2.86 24.90
N SER A 332 -18.37 3.66 25.86
CA SER A 332 -18.89 3.15 27.12
C SER A 332 -20.12 2.26 26.91
N VAL A 333 -20.09 1.07 27.49
CA VAL A 333 -21.22 0.13 27.55
C VAL A 333 -21.68 -0.02 29.00
N PRO A 334 -22.98 -0.18 29.28
CA PRO A 334 -24.11 -0.31 28.35
C PRO A 334 -24.63 1.04 27.82
N GLY A 335 -25.01 1.07 26.54
CA GLY A 335 -25.53 2.29 25.89
C GLY A 335 -26.98 2.66 26.23
N PHE A 336 -27.68 1.85 27.01
CA PHE A 336 -29.08 2.04 27.37
C PHE A 336 -29.19 2.75 28.73
N LEU A 337 -29.82 3.93 28.75
CA LEU A 337 -29.93 4.76 29.94
C LEU A 337 -31.35 4.74 30.51
N LEU A 338 -31.47 4.81 31.83
CA LEU A 338 -32.76 5.08 32.50
C LEU A 338 -33.08 6.57 32.36
N GLN A 339 -33.70 6.95 31.25
CA GLN A 339 -34.03 8.35 30.93
C GLN A 339 -35.46 8.50 30.40
N ALA A 340 -35.97 9.75 30.44
CA ALA A 340 -37.35 10.05 30.04
C ALA A 340 -37.56 10.02 28.53
N ARG A 341 -36.50 10.28 27.76
CA ARG A 341 -36.51 10.14 26.29
C ARG A 341 -36.29 8.68 25.90
N CYS A 342 -36.77 8.32 24.72
CA CYS A 342 -36.49 7.02 24.10
C CYS A 342 -34.97 6.85 23.90
N ASN A 343 -34.43 5.69 24.26
CA ASN A 343 -33.03 5.34 23.97
C ASN A 343 -32.81 4.93 22.50
N TRP A 344 -33.87 4.52 21.80
CA TRP A 344 -33.78 4.03 20.42
C TRP A 344 -33.78 5.16 19.41
N GLN A 345 -32.89 5.05 18.42
CA GLN A 345 -32.96 5.88 17.22
C GLN A 345 -34.23 5.55 16.43
N VAL A 346 -34.89 6.57 15.89
CA VAL A 346 -36.09 6.38 15.05
C VAL A 346 -35.76 5.49 13.85
N PHE A 347 -36.66 4.55 13.52
CA PHE A 347 -36.50 3.55 12.46
C PHE A 347 -35.36 2.53 12.63
N SER A 348 -34.67 2.52 13.78
CA SER A 348 -33.73 1.44 14.12
C SER A 348 -34.46 0.11 14.33
N GLY A 349 -33.73 -1.01 14.22
CA GLY A 349 -34.27 -2.35 14.47
C GLY A 349 -35.06 -2.48 15.79
N PRO A 350 -34.54 -1.99 16.94
CA PRO A 350 -35.28 -2.00 18.21
C PRO A 350 -36.51 -1.08 18.24
N CYS A 351 -36.53 0.00 17.46
CA CYS A 351 -37.72 0.83 17.32
C CYS A 351 -38.79 0.10 16.50
N GLY A 352 -38.43 -0.53 15.39
CA GLY A 352 -39.36 -1.31 14.55
C GLY A 352 -40.33 -0.47 13.71
N ALA A 353 -40.30 0.86 13.80
CA ALA A 353 -41.06 1.72 12.89
C ALA A 353 -40.49 1.63 11.47
N SER A 354 -41.35 1.54 10.46
CA SER A 354 -40.92 1.44 9.06
C SER A 354 -40.61 2.81 8.46
N GLN A 355 -39.34 3.08 8.13
CA GLN A 355 -38.93 4.32 7.45
C GLN A 355 -39.66 4.51 6.11
N ALA A 356 -39.89 3.42 5.37
CA ALA A 356 -40.54 3.47 4.06
C ALA A 356 -42.00 3.95 4.12
N ALA A 357 -42.69 3.73 5.25
CA ALA A 357 -44.07 4.18 5.45
C ALA A 357 -44.18 5.69 5.72
N TYR A 358 -43.12 6.30 6.26
CA TYR A 358 -43.13 7.70 6.71
C TYR A 358 -42.31 8.65 5.82
N ARG A 359 -41.46 8.12 4.92
CA ARG A 359 -40.71 8.95 3.97
C ARG A 359 -41.66 9.67 3.01
N LYS A 360 -41.36 10.92 2.71
CA LYS A 360 -42.07 11.75 1.73
C LYS A 360 -41.11 12.16 0.63
N THR A 361 -41.48 11.93 -0.62
CA THR A 361 -40.77 12.47 -1.78
C THR A 361 -41.31 13.84 -2.10
N ALA A 362 -40.44 14.82 -2.32
CA ALA A 362 -40.83 16.18 -2.65
C ALA A 362 -39.81 16.84 -3.57
N GLU A 363 -40.22 17.91 -4.24
CA GLU A 363 -39.33 18.71 -5.09
C GLU A 363 -38.78 19.90 -4.30
N VAL A 364 -37.48 20.18 -4.44
CA VAL A 364 -36.87 21.39 -3.89
C VAL A 364 -37.29 22.58 -4.73
N THR A 365 -38.01 23.54 -4.13
CA THR A 365 -38.49 24.75 -4.85
C THR A 365 -37.66 25.99 -4.54
N ALA A 366 -37.04 26.07 -3.36
CA ALA A 366 -36.13 27.14 -3.01
C ALA A 366 -35.01 26.66 -2.08
N VAL A 367 -33.80 27.16 -2.29
CA VAL A 367 -32.63 26.93 -1.42
C VAL A 367 -32.02 28.29 -1.08
N SER A 368 -31.95 28.61 0.21
CA SER A 368 -31.33 29.84 0.71
C SER A 368 -30.52 29.53 1.97
N GLY A 369 -29.23 29.32 1.80
CA GLY A 369 -28.32 28.91 2.88
C GLY A 369 -28.83 27.64 3.57
N ARG A 370 -29.21 27.77 4.86
CA ARG A 370 -29.73 26.66 5.68
C ARG A 370 -31.24 26.44 5.53
N SER A 371 -31.95 27.30 4.82
CA SER A 371 -33.39 27.19 4.60
C SER A 371 -33.66 26.56 3.25
N VAL A 372 -34.48 25.51 3.24
CA VAL A 372 -34.90 24.81 2.03
C VAL A 372 -36.42 24.68 2.02
N VAL A 373 -37.05 25.04 0.91
CA VAL A 373 -38.48 24.84 0.70
C VAL A 373 -38.66 23.63 -0.19
N VAL A 374 -39.46 22.68 0.28
CA VAL A 374 -39.86 21.49 -0.47
C VAL A 374 -41.36 21.51 -0.73
N THR A 375 -41.77 21.08 -1.91
CA THR A 375 -43.17 21.09 -2.32
C THR A 375 -43.57 19.74 -2.88
N ASP A 376 -44.68 19.21 -2.39
CA ASP A 376 -45.35 18.02 -2.96
C ASP A 376 -46.79 17.92 -2.44
N ALA A 377 -47.68 17.31 -3.22
CA ALA A 377 -49.08 17.13 -2.83
C ALA A 377 -49.23 16.32 -1.53
N SER A 378 -48.33 15.38 -1.26
CA SER A 378 -48.34 14.54 -0.05
C SER A 378 -47.90 15.25 1.23
N LEU A 379 -47.43 16.50 1.13
CA LEU A 379 -47.08 17.37 2.25
C LEU A 379 -48.24 18.22 2.76
N SER A 380 -49.37 18.23 2.05
CA SER A 380 -50.56 18.97 2.45
C SER A 380 -51.06 18.53 3.82
N GLY A 381 -51.39 19.50 4.68
CA GLY A 381 -51.91 19.26 6.03
C GLY A 381 -50.88 18.80 7.06
N ILE A 382 -49.58 18.76 6.73
CA ILE A 382 -48.54 18.44 7.70
C ILE A 382 -48.36 19.60 8.70
N GLY A 383 -48.40 19.25 10.00
CA GLY A 383 -48.23 20.19 11.09
C GLY A 383 -46.79 20.71 11.25
N ALA A 384 -46.64 21.79 12.01
CA ALA A 384 -45.32 22.32 12.35
C ALA A 384 -44.46 21.28 13.12
N ALA A 385 -43.14 21.37 12.95
CA ALA A 385 -42.15 20.47 13.55
C ALA A 385 -42.29 18.96 13.20
N TRP A 386 -43.14 18.59 12.23
CA TRP A 386 -43.26 17.19 11.80
C TRP A 386 -41.95 16.60 11.26
N PHE A 387 -41.10 17.40 10.61
CA PHE A 387 -39.81 16.91 10.10
C PHE A 387 -38.64 17.26 11.02
N ALA A 388 -38.87 17.92 12.15
CA ALA A 388 -37.80 18.25 13.10
C ALA A 388 -37.12 16.99 13.66
N GLU A 389 -35.81 17.09 13.90
CA GLU A 389 -34.91 15.98 14.28
C GLU A 389 -34.88 14.83 13.24
N GLY A 390 -35.40 15.06 12.04
CA GLY A 390 -35.36 14.14 10.92
C GLY A 390 -34.19 14.42 9.99
N TRP A 391 -34.28 13.91 8.76
CA TRP A 391 -33.29 14.22 7.73
C TRP A 391 -33.93 14.38 6.36
N ILE A 392 -33.26 15.17 5.53
CA ILE A 392 -33.57 15.37 4.12
C ILE A 392 -32.39 14.83 3.30
N GLU A 393 -32.73 14.12 2.23
CA GLU A 393 -31.79 13.52 1.30
C GLU A 393 -32.05 14.08 -0.10
N VAL A 394 -30.99 14.54 -0.77
CA VAL A 394 -31.05 15.06 -2.14
C VAL A 394 -29.95 14.40 -2.97
N GLY A 395 -30.23 14.07 -4.23
CA GLY A 395 -29.27 13.46 -5.14
C GLY A 395 -29.06 11.95 -4.92
N ALA A 396 -28.14 11.37 -5.68
CA ALA A 396 -27.83 9.94 -5.68
C ALA A 396 -26.33 9.68 -5.79
N GLY A 397 -25.88 8.48 -5.40
CA GLY A 397 -24.47 8.08 -5.47
C GLY A 397 -23.53 9.04 -4.72
N VAL A 398 -22.40 9.39 -5.35
CA VAL A 398 -21.42 10.37 -4.83
C VAL A 398 -21.99 11.78 -4.63
N ASN A 399 -23.08 12.11 -5.33
CA ASN A 399 -23.77 13.40 -5.24
C ASN A 399 -24.87 13.42 -4.16
N ARG A 400 -25.06 12.32 -3.42
CA ARG A 400 -26.05 12.24 -2.33
C ARG A 400 -25.65 13.14 -1.18
N GLU A 401 -26.51 14.09 -0.85
CA GLU A 401 -26.38 14.97 0.30
C GLU A 401 -27.48 14.64 1.33
N VAL A 402 -27.07 14.27 2.53
CA VAL A 402 -27.96 14.10 3.68
C VAL A 402 -27.75 15.25 4.67
N ARG A 403 -28.84 15.85 5.16
CA ARG A 403 -28.81 16.91 6.19
C ARG A 403 -29.86 16.66 7.26
N THR A 404 -29.50 16.92 8.50
CA THR A 404 -30.45 16.90 9.63
C THR A 404 -31.36 18.12 9.56
N VAL A 405 -32.65 17.90 9.74
CA VAL A 405 -33.67 18.94 9.81
C VAL A 405 -33.79 19.40 11.26
N MET A 406 -33.39 20.63 11.54
CA MET A 406 -33.46 21.24 12.88
C MET A 406 -34.88 21.72 13.22
N ALA A 407 -35.59 22.26 12.23
CA ALA A 407 -36.96 22.74 12.37
C ALA A 407 -37.72 22.62 11.06
N SER A 408 -39.04 22.47 11.13
CA SER A 408 -39.93 22.48 9.97
C SER A 408 -41.15 23.34 10.23
N SER A 409 -41.55 24.16 9.25
CA SER A 409 -42.81 24.91 9.29
C SER A 409 -44.02 23.98 9.14
N ALA A 410 -45.21 24.48 9.45
CA ALA A 410 -46.43 23.85 8.94
C ALA A 410 -46.48 23.98 7.40
N ALA A 411 -47.23 23.08 6.76
CA ALA A 411 -47.43 23.15 5.32
C ALA A 411 -48.26 24.39 4.95
N ALA A 412 -47.73 25.22 4.05
CA ALA A 412 -48.47 26.30 3.39
C ALA A 412 -48.96 25.77 2.03
N GLY A 413 -50.19 25.23 2.01
CA GLY A 413 -50.67 24.44 0.88
C GLY A 413 -49.88 23.14 0.78
N ASN A 414 -49.04 23.01 -0.24
CA ASN A 414 -48.20 21.84 -0.50
C ASN A 414 -46.71 22.07 -0.17
N ALA A 415 -46.35 23.25 0.35
CA ALA A 415 -44.97 23.64 0.60
C ALA A 415 -44.61 23.60 2.08
N VAL A 416 -43.45 23.05 2.43
CA VAL A 416 -42.89 23.02 3.78
C VAL A 416 -41.50 23.65 3.76
N THR A 417 -41.24 24.56 4.70
CA THR A 417 -39.90 25.15 4.89
C THR A 417 -39.15 24.36 5.95
N LEU A 418 -37.96 23.88 5.59
CA LEU A 418 -37.05 23.12 6.44
C LEU A 418 -35.82 23.96 6.77
N THR A 419 -35.46 24.01 8.05
CA THR A 419 -34.21 24.60 8.53
C THR A 419 -33.20 23.50 8.79
N LEU A 420 -32.06 23.53 8.11
CA LEU A 420 -31.05 22.47 8.12
C LEU A 420 -29.93 22.76 9.12
N SER A 421 -29.20 21.72 9.51
CA SER A 421 -27.98 21.85 10.32
C SER A 421 -26.86 22.61 9.58
N TYR A 422 -26.69 22.34 8.29
CA TYR A 422 -25.70 22.97 7.40
C TYR A 422 -26.28 23.09 5.97
N PRO A 423 -25.92 24.11 5.17
CA PRO A 423 -26.41 24.25 3.80
C PRO A 423 -26.10 23.04 2.90
N PHE A 424 -26.88 22.89 1.84
CA PHE A 424 -26.52 22.01 0.73
C PHE A 424 -25.45 22.67 -0.14
N HIS A 425 -24.56 21.86 -0.73
CA HIS A 425 -23.57 22.36 -1.68
C HIS A 425 -24.04 22.21 -3.13
N ARG A 426 -24.85 21.18 -3.41
CA ARG A 426 -25.24 20.80 -4.78
C ARG A 426 -26.75 20.82 -5.02
N ALA A 427 -27.56 20.82 -3.96
CA ALA A 427 -29.02 20.90 -4.12
C ALA A 427 -29.44 22.23 -4.78
N GLN A 428 -30.27 22.11 -5.81
CA GLN A 428 -30.83 23.23 -6.56
C GLN A 428 -32.34 23.07 -6.69
N THR A 429 -33.02 24.16 -7.08
CA THR A 429 -34.45 24.12 -7.41
C THR A 429 -34.70 23.13 -8.56
N GLY A 430 -35.74 22.31 -8.44
CA GLY A 430 -36.07 21.23 -9.38
C GLY A 430 -35.56 19.86 -8.97
N ASN A 431 -34.65 19.77 -7.99
CA ASN A 431 -34.13 18.49 -7.54
C ASN A 431 -35.18 17.72 -6.73
N ALA A 432 -35.27 16.40 -6.97
CA ALA A 432 -36.02 15.51 -6.10
C ALA A 432 -35.32 15.36 -4.74
N ALA A 433 -36.10 15.45 -3.67
CA ALA A 433 -35.70 15.27 -2.29
C ALA A 433 -36.55 14.21 -1.60
N THR A 434 -35.95 13.44 -0.71
CA THR A 434 -36.67 12.57 0.22
C THR A 434 -36.57 13.16 1.62
N VAL A 435 -37.70 13.48 2.23
CA VAL A 435 -37.77 14.03 3.59
C VAL A 435 -38.32 12.97 4.52
N ILE A 436 -37.58 12.71 5.58
CA ILE A 436 -37.87 11.66 6.56
C ILE A 436 -38.14 12.34 7.91
N PRO A 437 -39.29 12.05 8.55
CA PRO A 437 -39.64 12.71 9.80
C PRO A 437 -38.79 12.19 10.98
N GLY A 438 -38.39 13.10 11.87
CA GLY A 438 -37.66 12.77 13.09
C GLY A 438 -38.57 12.41 14.26
N CYS A 439 -37.97 12.10 15.40
CA CYS A 439 -38.67 11.78 16.64
C CYS A 439 -38.00 12.50 17.82
N ASP A 440 -38.77 13.28 18.59
CA ASP A 440 -38.28 14.01 19.76
C ASP A 440 -38.06 13.12 21.01
N GLY A 441 -38.10 11.79 20.83
CA GLY A 441 -37.92 10.80 21.88
C GLY A 441 -39.04 10.73 22.92
N LYS A 442 -40.10 11.56 22.82
CA LYS A 442 -41.20 11.55 23.79
C LYS A 442 -42.19 10.44 23.51
N ALA A 443 -42.80 9.95 24.58
CA ALA A 443 -43.83 8.92 24.52
C ALA A 443 -45.04 9.36 23.68
N ASP A 444 -45.50 10.59 23.86
CA ASP A 444 -46.72 11.08 23.21
C ASP A 444 -46.53 11.26 21.69
N THR A 445 -45.33 11.64 21.25
CA THR A 445 -44.95 11.65 19.83
C THR A 445 -44.90 10.23 19.28
N CYS A 446 -44.34 9.28 20.02
CA CYS A 446 -44.28 7.87 19.61
C CYS A 446 -45.69 7.28 19.39
N THR A 447 -46.64 7.61 20.26
CA THR A 447 -48.04 7.20 20.13
C THR A 447 -48.77 7.93 19.00
N SER A 448 -48.70 9.27 18.94
CA SER A 448 -49.52 10.07 18.03
C SER A 448 -49.00 10.08 16.59
N LYS A 449 -47.67 10.12 16.40
CA LYS A 449 -47.03 10.24 15.08
C LYS A 449 -46.72 8.90 14.44
N PHE A 450 -46.21 7.95 15.24
CA PHE A 450 -45.70 6.66 14.75
C PHE A 450 -46.56 5.46 15.15
N ALA A 451 -47.58 5.65 16.00
CA ALA A 451 -48.42 4.57 16.54
C ALA A 451 -47.61 3.37 17.11
N ASN A 452 -46.41 3.63 17.64
CA ASN A 452 -45.41 2.59 17.96
C ASN A 452 -44.98 2.59 19.43
N PHE A 453 -45.93 2.88 20.33
CA PHE A 453 -45.65 3.00 21.76
C PHE A 453 -45.16 1.67 22.39
N ILE A 454 -45.53 0.53 21.82
CA ILE A 454 -45.13 -0.80 22.31
C ILE A 454 -43.61 -1.01 22.30
N ASN A 455 -42.91 -0.41 21.33
CA ASN A 455 -41.45 -0.50 21.19
C ASN A 455 -40.72 0.71 21.79
N TRP A 456 -41.41 1.54 22.59
CA TRP A 456 -40.81 2.73 23.17
C TRP A 456 -39.83 2.36 24.29
N GLY A 457 -38.54 2.68 24.09
CA GLY A 457 -37.46 2.36 25.02
C GLY A 457 -37.16 3.45 26.06
N GLY A 458 -38.10 4.36 26.31
CA GLY A 458 -37.98 5.41 27.32
C GLY A 458 -38.71 5.06 28.62
N HIS A 459 -38.51 5.87 29.66
CA HIS A 459 -39.13 5.67 30.96
C HIS A 459 -39.93 6.92 31.35
N ARG A 460 -41.27 6.87 31.37
CA ARG A 460 -42.10 8.07 31.61
C ARG A 460 -41.78 8.75 32.95
N SER A 461 -41.46 7.95 33.96
CA SER A 461 -41.08 8.39 35.29
C SER A 461 -39.66 7.93 35.61
N VAL A 462 -38.68 8.80 35.44
CA VAL A 462 -37.32 8.55 35.92
C VAL A 462 -37.16 9.22 37.27
N SER A 463 -36.97 8.45 38.32
CA SER A 463 -36.57 9.03 39.61
C SER A 463 -35.15 9.57 39.47
N ARG A 464 -34.95 10.87 39.75
CA ARG A 464 -33.64 11.53 39.67
C ARG A 464 -32.59 10.93 40.63
N ASN A 465 -32.99 10.06 41.57
CA ASN A 465 -32.10 9.44 42.53
C ASN A 465 -32.75 8.16 43.09
N ILE A 466 -32.26 6.98 42.72
CA ILE A 466 -32.79 5.70 43.25
C ILE A 466 -32.23 5.42 44.65
N THR A 467 -31.11 6.05 45.03
CA THR A 467 -30.36 5.74 46.26
C THR A 467 -30.45 6.80 47.38
N LEU A 468 -30.85 8.04 47.09
CA LEU A 468 -31.00 9.07 48.12
C LEU A 468 -32.46 9.45 48.33
N LYS A 469 -33.05 8.93 49.42
CA LYS A 469 -34.24 9.52 50.03
C LYS A 469 -33.84 10.93 50.45
N GLY A 470 -34.31 11.96 49.74
CA GLY A 470 -34.00 13.34 50.07
C GLY A 470 -34.25 13.57 51.56
N MET A 471 -33.20 13.94 52.30
CA MET A 471 -33.34 14.28 53.70
C MET A 471 -34.31 15.46 53.77
N ARG A 472 -35.51 15.24 54.30
CA ARG A 472 -36.37 16.35 54.71
C ARG A 472 -35.64 17.04 55.85
N THR A 473 -34.98 18.17 55.57
CA THR A 473 -34.67 19.12 56.63
C THR A 473 -36.00 19.54 57.25
N PRO A 474 -36.26 19.25 58.54
CA PRO A 474 -37.46 19.75 59.18
C PRO A 474 -37.43 21.27 59.11
N ASP A 475 -38.57 21.86 58.83
CA ASP A 475 -38.76 23.31 58.81
C ASP A 475 -38.47 23.80 60.23
N ILE A 476 -37.24 24.25 60.49
CA ILE A 476 -36.88 24.90 61.75
C ILE A 476 -37.55 26.26 61.66
N GLY A 477 -38.80 26.30 62.15
CA GLY A 477 -39.60 27.50 62.25
C GLY A 477 -38.73 28.61 62.83
N GLY A 478 -38.43 29.61 61.99
CA GLY A 478 -37.66 30.78 62.37
C GLY A 478 -38.37 31.48 63.52
N GLY A 479 -37.89 31.22 64.73
CA GLY A 479 -38.28 31.97 65.92
C GLY A 479 -37.83 33.42 65.72
N LYS A 480 -38.80 34.32 65.57
CA LYS A 480 -38.57 35.76 65.63
C LYS A 480 -37.93 36.08 66.99
N LYS A 481 -36.72 36.64 66.95
CA LYS A 481 -36.21 37.56 67.95
C LYS A 481 -35.58 38.73 67.24
#